data_AF-A0AA38WYC7-F1
#
_entry.id   AF-A0AA38WYC7-F1
#
_cell.length_a   1.000
_cell.length_b   1.000
_cell.length_c   1.000
_cell.angle_alpha   90.00
_cell.angle_beta   90.00
_cell.angle_gamma   90.00
#
_symmetry.space_group_name_H-M   'P 1'
#
loop_
_entity.id
_entity.type
_entity.pdbx_description
1 polymer ?
#
loop_
_entity_poly.entity_id
_entity_poly.type
_entity_poly.pdbx_seq_one_letter_code
_entity_poly.pdbx_strand_id
1 'polypeptide(L)'
;MSRLLPQNVEEDNDVQMTDSPIPEGRQTRQARAPTRKNTIIVSKPVPTHLEAIQMLALGYDVKLRDGRFMRVEHIHEQDRKIEGRILILQDHRRLFVPYAKHELVRLGDVDGSGAMQAVEAVVAVEDIVRYCTIIFTNQPYQYMHARVRTSEKWTTIKTLHLRGLAGLNDSDPTWVDDVIVQGIQRIPSKTHDTELRLRWRGEGHTQLGGNHTAVRGKQVRREYTFAEPFCGAGGPSLGAAEAGLRLMHAFDCDEEAMNTYRHEFQVGRPFLKAVTMDVADYIHMARNSPDYIVDVVHMSPPCQPFSGANANLNPEEDERNVETFRTVGILLKVHKPRFATLEESFGLGSRNNLLHFRELVGFFTNHGFSVQWNMFNLARFGVPQNRKRLIFVAAAPGERLPNLPTVTHGDEPGLRPWVNIGDAINNIPTSATDHDIHHIHLRRPRRNPAGRITPVSMTDRSNTVMTDGNSDRVHHPDNRIYTIRELAALQTYPHDFEFFGTWGQKCTQIGNDVPPRFAEILYRDLITQIKAFDQEEMNGMNTTNQ
;
A
#
# COMPACT_ATOMS: atom_id res chain seq x y z
N MET A 1 5.61 43.05 -32.39
CA MET A 1 5.16 44.26 -31.66
C MET A 1 5.26 43.94 -30.17
N SER A 2 6.42 44.01 -29.54
CA SER A 2 7.10 45.19 -28.97
C SER A 2 6.26 45.97 -27.96
N ARG A 3 6.84 46.14 -26.76
CA ARG A 3 6.60 47.12 -25.67
C ARG A 3 6.01 46.49 -24.39
N LEU A 4 6.49 46.74 -23.17
CA LEU A 4 7.57 47.59 -22.64
C LEU A 4 7.86 47.12 -21.20
N LEU A 5 9.14 47.01 -20.82
CA LEU A 5 9.63 46.97 -19.44
C LEU A 5 9.74 48.40 -18.89
N PRO A 6 9.75 48.58 -17.56
CA PRO A 6 10.58 49.61 -16.93
C PRO A 6 11.70 49.00 -16.08
N GLN A 7 12.88 49.60 -16.21
CA GLN A 7 14.08 49.40 -15.40
C GLN A 7 14.18 50.41 -14.25
N ASN A 8 15.08 50.08 -13.33
CA ASN A 8 15.77 50.87 -12.30
C ASN A 8 15.14 50.86 -10.90
N VAL A 9 15.90 50.36 -9.91
CA VAL A 9 16.64 51.20 -8.92
C VAL A 9 17.65 50.34 -8.13
N GLU A 10 18.92 50.76 -8.24
CA GLU A 10 20.06 50.83 -7.29
C GLU A 10 20.51 49.64 -6.41
N GLU A 11 21.80 49.32 -6.58
CA GLU A 11 22.72 48.70 -5.62
C GLU A 11 22.93 49.63 -4.41
N ASP A 12 22.97 49.11 -3.18
CA ASP A 12 24.21 48.97 -2.40
C ASP A 12 23.99 48.54 -0.92
N ASN A 13 25.03 47.90 -0.38
CA ASN A 13 25.44 47.76 1.02
C ASN A 13 25.05 46.51 1.85
N ASP A 14 26.08 45.66 1.95
CA ASP A 14 26.46 44.78 3.05
C ASP A 14 26.22 45.37 4.45
N VAL A 15 25.65 44.55 5.35
CA VAL A 15 25.63 44.81 6.80
C VAL A 15 26.47 43.75 7.50
N GLN A 16 27.71 44.14 7.82
CA GLN A 16 28.53 43.52 8.86
C GLN A 16 27.93 43.84 10.23
N MET A 17 27.58 42.81 11.00
CA MET A 17 27.23 42.95 12.42
C MET A 17 28.51 42.93 13.24
N THR A 18 28.78 44.06 13.90
CA THR A 18 29.93 44.30 14.77
C THR A 18 29.66 43.83 16.21
N ASP A 19 30.69 43.24 16.82
CA ASP A 19 30.74 42.89 18.23
C ASP A 19 30.89 44.14 19.12
N SER A 20 30.15 44.21 20.22
CA SER A 20 30.51 45.01 21.40
C SER A 20 29.94 44.42 22.69
N PRO A 21 30.62 44.60 23.84
CA PRO A 21 30.65 43.62 24.93
C PRO A 21 29.71 43.99 26.10
N ILE A 22 29.29 42.98 26.87
CA ILE A 22 28.47 43.12 28.09
C ILE A 22 29.21 42.45 29.28
N PRO A 23 29.13 43.01 30.51
CA PRO A 23 30.25 43.11 31.45
C PRO A 23 30.37 41.96 32.47
N GLU A 24 31.55 41.91 33.08
CA GLU A 24 31.95 40.95 34.12
C GLU A 24 31.13 41.05 35.42
N GLY A 25 30.84 39.89 36.01
CA GLY A 25 30.88 39.72 37.46
C GLY A 25 29.60 39.22 38.16
N ARG A 26 29.50 37.90 38.37
CA ARG A 26 29.23 37.31 39.70
C ARG A 26 29.48 35.80 39.69
N GLN A 27 30.41 35.39 40.55
CA GLN A 27 30.82 34.00 40.78
C GLN A 27 29.69 33.18 41.41
N THR A 28 29.37 32.03 40.82
CA THR A 28 28.77 30.89 41.54
C THR A 28 29.39 29.57 41.06
N ARG A 29 30.09 28.91 41.99
CA ARG A 29 30.67 27.56 42.00
C ARG A 29 30.44 26.66 40.77
N GLN A 30 31.50 26.42 40.00
CA GLN A 30 31.60 25.33 39.03
C GLN A 30 31.70 23.96 39.74
N ALA A 31 30.75 23.07 39.47
CA ALA A 31 30.95 21.64 39.66
C ALA A 31 31.89 21.13 38.55
N ARG A 32 33.01 20.49 38.93
CA ARG A 32 33.97 19.87 38.00
C ARG A 32 33.27 18.79 37.17
N ALA A 33 33.23 18.98 35.85
CA ALA A 33 32.97 17.89 34.91
C ALA A 33 34.18 16.94 34.89
N PRO A 34 33.98 15.60 34.83
CA PRO A 34 35.08 14.66 34.79
C PRO A 34 35.81 14.78 33.45
N THR A 35 37.13 14.96 33.53
CA THR A 35 38.06 14.94 32.41
C THR A 35 37.97 13.59 31.70
N ARG A 36 37.46 13.58 30.45
CA ARG A 36 37.57 12.43 29.56
C ARG A 36 39.05 12.19 29.30
N LYS A 37 39.57 11.06 29.78
CA LYS A 37 40.88 10.55 29.36
C LYS A 37 40.87 10.44 27.84
N ASN A 38 41.84 11.06 27.17
CA ASN A 38 42.13 10.83 25.76
C ASN A 38 42.53 9.36 25.60
N THR A 39 41.57 8.51 25.24
CA THR A 39 41.85 7.16 24.78
C THR A 39 42.46 7.30 23.38
N ILE A 40 43.77 7.13 23.29
CA ILE A 40 44.44 6.89 22.01
C ILE A 40 43.81 5.61 21.44
N ILE A 41 43.00 5.75 20.39
CA ILE A 41 42.54 4.62 19.61
C ILE A 41 43.75 4.16 18.80
N VAL A 42 44.50 3.21 19.37
CA VAL A 42 45.47 2.43 18.59
C VAL A 42 44.64 1.68 17.55
N SER A 43 44.77 2.06 16.28
CA SER A 43 44.22 1.28 15.17
C SER A 43 44.87 -0.09 15.22
N LYS A 44 44.13 -1.09 15.70
CA LYS A 44 44.59 -2.48 15.60
C LYS A 44 44.78 -2.80 14.11
N PRO A 45 45.89 -3.45 13.73
CA PRO A 45 46.08 -3.88 12.35
C PRO A 45 44.92 -4.80 11.95
N VAL A 46 44.48 -4.67 10.69
CA VAL A 46 43.47 -5.55 10.09
C VAL A 46 44.04 -6.98 10.12
N PRO A 47 43.39 -7.95 10.78
CA PRO A 47 43.88 -9.32 10.84
C PRO A 47 44.13 -9.87 9.44
N THR A 48 45.13 -10.72 9.28
CA THR A 48 45.28 -11.46 8.03
C THR A 48 44.03 -12.33 7.79
N HIS A 49 43.72 -12.62 6.53
CA HIS A 49 42.48 -13.33 6.13
C HIS A 49 42.28 -14.68 6.85
N LEU A 50 43.36 -15.30 7.37
CA LEU A 50 43.35 -16.54 8.16
C LEU A 50 43.11 -16.33 9.66
N GLU A 51 43.62 -15.27 10.26
CA GLU A 51 43.39 -14.94 11.69
C GLU A 51 41.97 -14.44 11.91
N ALA A 52 41.41 -13.72 10.93
CA ALA A 52 40.01 -13.30 10.93
C ALA A 52 39.03 -14.49 11.00
N ILE A 53 39.37 -15.61 10.37
CA ILE A 53 38.54 -16.83 10.33
C ILE A 53 38.49 -17.52 11.71
N GLN A 54 39.59 -17.50 12.46
CA GLN A 54 39.64 -18.09 13.81
C GLN A 54 38.85 -17.31 14.86
N MET A 55 38.49 -16.05 14.57
CA MET A 55 37.68 -15.19 15.44
C MET A 55 36.19 -15.17 15.06
N LEU A 56 35.77 -16.03 14.14
CA LEU A 56 34.38 -16.10 13.69
C LEU A 56 33.48 -16.61 14.83
N ALA A 57 32.37 -15.91 15.08
CA ALA A 57 31.42 -16.28 16.12
C ALA A 57 29.97 -16.03 15.67
N LEU A 58 29.03 -16.70 16.33
CA LEU A 58 27.60 -16.50 16.10
C LEU A 58 27.22 -15.04 16.38
N GLY A 59 26.33 -14.50 15.55
CA GLY A 59 25.84 -13.12 15.60
C GLY A 59 26.77 -12.09 14.95
N TYR A 60 27.95 -12.48 14.46
CA TYR A 60 28.83 -11.58 13.72
C TYR A 60 28.28 -11.30 12.32
N ASP A 61 28.55 -10.09 11.82
CA ASP A 61 28.10 -9.66 10.50
C ASP A 61 29.28 -9.62 9.53
N VAL A 62 29.10 -10.19 8.34
CA VAL A 62 30.14 -10.34 7.33
C VAL A 62 29.69 -9.83 5.97
N LYS A 63 30.64 -9.31 5.20
CA LYS A 63 30.49 -9.03 3.77
C LYS A 63 31.11 -10.16 2.96
N LEU A 64 30.38 -10.66 1.97
CA LEU A 64 30.78 -11.75 1.09
C LEU A 64 31.43 -11.25 -0.21
N ARG A 65 32.18 -12.12 -0.88
CA ARG A 65 32.96 -11.82 -2.11
C ARG A 65 32.10 -11.38 -3.29
N ASP A 66 30.89 -11.91 -3.38
CA ASP A 66 29.89 -11.54 -4.39
C ASP A 66 29.12 -10.24 -4.08
N GLY A 67 29.52 -9.54 -3.01
CA GLY A 67 28.93 -8.26 -2.61
C GLY A 67 27.71 -8.37 -1.68
N ARG A 68 27.24 -9.58 -1.37
CA ARG A 68 26.18 -9.83 -0.39
C ARG A 68 26.69 -9.68 1.06
N PHE A 69 25.77 -9.69 2.00
CA PHE A 69 26.01 -9.57 3.44
C PHE A 69 25.31 -10.71 4.17
N MET A 70 25.82 -11.09 5.34
CA MET A 70 25.23 -12.16 6.15
C MET A 70 25.47 -11.89 7.64
N ARG A 71 24.48 -12.24 8.47
CA ARG A 71 24.71 -12.48 9.91
C ARG A 71 24.94 -13.97 10.10
N VAL A 72 26.05 -14.33 10.73
CA VAL A 72 26.40 -15.73 11.02
C VAL A 72 25.47 -16.26 12.10
N GLU A 73 24.70 -17.30 11.79
CA GLU A 73 23.76 -17.94 12.71
C GLU A 73 24.21 -19.35 13.10
N HIS A 74 24.93 -20.04 12.20
CA HIS A 74 25.55 -21.32 12.46
C HIS A 74 26.96 -21.39 11.82
N ILE A 75 27.84 -22.20 12.43
CA ILE A 75 29.21 -22.44 11.97
C ILE A 75 29.40 -23.95 11.85
N HIS A 76 29.77 -24.39 10.66
CA HIS A 76 30.06 -25.78 10.33
C HIS A 76 31.59 -25.94 10.26
N GLU A 77 32.23 -26.12 11.41
CA GLU A 77 33.70 -26.09 11.55
C GLU A 77 34.42 -27.12 10.67
N GLN A 78 33.87 -28.34 10.59
CA GLN A 78 34.47 -29.44 9.83
C GLN A 78 34.51 -29.15 8.32
N ASP A 79 33.46 -28.51 7.80
CA ASP A 79 33.31 -28.21 6.38
C ASP A 79 33.81 -26.80 6.02
N ARG A 80 34.29 -26.03 7.00
CA ARG A 80 34.69 -24.63 6.87
C ARG A 80 33.59 -23.79 6.20
N LYS A 81 32.36 -23.97 6.67
CA LYS A 81 31.18 -23.24 6.18
C LYS A 81 30.49 -22.46 7.29
N ILE A 82 29.82 -21.40 6.90
CA ILE A 82 28.94 -20.61 7.74
C ILE A 82 27.55 -20.64 7.16
N GLU A 83 26.56 -20.53 8.03
CA GLU A 83 25.17 -20.48 7.64
C GLU A 83 24.49 -19.31 8.33
N GLY A 84 23.57 -18.70 7.59
CA GLY A 84 22.78 -17.60 8.08
C GLY A 84 22.00 -16.95 6.95
N ARG A 85 21.38 -15.82 7.28
CA ARG A 85 20.47 -15.13 6.37
C ARG A 85 21.22 -14.21 5.43
N ILE A 86 20.88 -14.32 4.14
CA ILE A 86 21.45 -13.46 3.11
C ILE A 86 20.76 -12.09 3.11
N LEU A 87 21.61 -11.07 3.10
CA LEU A 87 21.27 -9.66 3.00
C LEU A 87 21.90 -9.11 1.73
N ILE A 88 21.16 -8.30 0.99
CA ILE A 88 21.65 -7.65 -0.22
C ILE A 88 21.56 -6.13 -0.08
N LEU A 89 22.43 -5.42 -0.79
CA LEU A 89 22.23 -3.99 -0.97
C LEU A 89 20.99 -3.75 -1.81
N GLN A 90 20.29 -2.67 -1.50
CA GLN A 90 19.31 -2.14 -2.43
C GLN A 90 20.03 -1.67 -3.70
N ASP A 91 20.07 -2.51 -4.73
CA ASP A 91 20.33 -2.04 -6.10
C ASP A 91 19.00 -1.77 -6.78
N HIS A 92 18.78 -0.50 -7.09
CA HIS A 92 17.61 0.07 -7.77
C HIS A 92 17.34 -0.56 -9.14
N ARG A 93 18.30 -1.26 -9.75
CA ARG A 93 18.09 -1.92 -11.05
C ARG A 93 17.32 -3.25 -10.94
N ARG A 94 17.33 -3.90 -9.77
CA ARG A 94 16.79 -5.27 -9.59
C ARG A 94 15.64 -5.38 -8.61
N LEU A 95 15.40 -4.36 -7.77
CA LEU A 95 14.36 -4.40 -6.73
C LEU A 95 13.26 -3.35 -6.98
N PHE A 96 12.05 -3.61 -6.46
CA PHE A 96 10.90 -2.69 -6.47
C PHE A 96 10.93 -1.67 -5.32
N VAL A 97 12.02 -1.62 -4.55
CA VAL A 97 12.18 -0.76 -3.37
C VAL A 97 13.03 0.46 -3.73
N PRO A 98 12.68 1.68 -3.28
CA PRO A 98 13.53 2.86 -3.48
C PRO A 98 14.90 2.66 -2.81
N TYR A 99 15.93 3.26 -3.41
CA TYR A 99 17.29 3.21 -2.88
C TYR A 99 17.42 4.01 -1.59
N ALA A 100 18.00 3.38 -0.56
CA ALA A 100 18.49 4.06 0.63
C ALA A 100 19.96 3.69 0.89
N LYS A 101 20.79 4.72 1.10
CA LYS A 101 22.22 4.55 1.28
C LYS A 101 22.50 3.73 2.55
N HIS A 102 23.28 2.67 2.42
CA HIS A 102 23.61 1.72 3.48
C HIS A 102 22.41 0.94 4.07
N GLU A 103 21.26 0.91 3.38
CA GLU A 103 20.15 0.00 3.70
C GLU A 103 20.40 -1.37 3.06
N LEU A 104 20.42 -2.40 3.90
CA LEU A 104 20.42 -3.80 3.51
C LEU A 104 18.99 -4.34 3.57
N VAL A 105 18.72 -5.27 2.67
CA VAL A 105 17.44 -5.94 2.54
C VAL A 105 17.66 -7.44 2.68
N ARG A 106 16.90 -8.06 3.58
CA ARG A 106 16.90 -9.53 3.72
C ARG A 106 16.05 -10.15 2.62
N LEU A 107 16.57 -11.16 1.93
CA LEU A 107 15.79 -11.92 0.96
C LEU A 107 14.95 -12.97 1.68
N GLY A 108 13.72 -13.13 1.21
CA GLY A 108 12.83 -14.20 1.66
C GLY A 108 12.05 -14.85 0.54
N ASP A 109 11.71 -16.12 0.76
CA ASP A 109 10.82 -16.92 -0.07
C ASP A 109 9.39 -16.86 0.48
N VAL A 110 8.42 -17.30 -0.32
CA VAL A 110 7.01 -17.37 0.04
C VAL A 110 6.58 -18.83 -0.05
N ASP A 111 6.17 -19.42 1.07
CA ASP A 111 5.72 -20.81 1.09
C ASP A 111 4.33 -20.99 0.44
N GLY A 112 3.88 -22.23 0.32
CA GLY A 112 2.59 -22.57 -0.31
C GLY A 112 1.36 -21.95 0.36
N SER A 113 1.49 -21.45 1.59
CA SER A 113 0.43 -20.75 2.34
C SER A 113 0.45 -19.22 2.14
N GLY A 114 1.43 -18.70 1.40
CA GLY A 114 1.67 -17.26 1.29
C GLY A 114 2.48 -16.68 2.45
N ALA A 115 2.89 -17.51 3.41
CA ALA A 115 3.70 -17.07 4.53
C ALA A 115 5.15 -16.84 4.10
N MET A 116 5.72 -15.76 4.62
CA MET A 116 7.00 -15.24 4.19
C MET A 116 8.13 -15.85 5.02
N GLN A 117 9.02 -16.62 4.41
CA GLN A 117 10.18 -17.24 5.07
C GLN A 117 11.48 -16.60 4.57
N ALA A 118 12.56 -16.66 5.33
CA ALA A 118 13.81 -16.08 4.89
C ALA A 118 14.67 -17.07 4.13
N VAL A 119 15.47 -16.56 3.19
CA VAL A 119 16.46 -17.38 2.50
C VAL A 119 17.69 -17.51 3.40
N GLU A 120 17.89 -18.71 3.91
CA GLU A 120 19.14 -19.13 4.55
C GLU A 120 20.10 -19.63 3.48
N ALA A 121 21.39 -19.35 3.66
CA ALA A 121 22.43 -19.83 2.77
C ALA A 121 23.60 -20.36 3.56
N VAL A 122 24.17 -21.45 3.06
CA VAL A 122 25.43 -21.99 3.53
C VAL A 122 26.53 -21.49 2.59
N VAL A 123 27.52 -20.80 3.14
CA VAL A 123 28.61 -20.15 2.39
C VAL A 123 29.96 -20.61 2.92
N ALA A 124 30.93 -20.77 2.03
CA ALA A 124 32.29 -21.11 2.42
C ALA A 124 32.95 -19.96 3.19
N VAL A 125 33.71 -20.28 4.23
CA VAL A 125 34.38 -19.26 5.06
C VAL A 125 35.36 -18.42 4.22
N GLU A 126 35.92 -18.97 3.15
CA GLU A 126 36.84 -18.30 2.22
C GLU A 126 36.18 -17.18 1.38
N ASP A 127 34.85 -17.17 1.32
CA ASP A 127 34.07 -16.14 0.64
C ASP A 127 33.82 -14.90 1.51
N ILE A 128 34.20 -14.93 2.79
CA ILE A 128 34.15 -13.77 3.68
C ILE A 128 35.25 -12.78 3.26
N VAL A 129 34.85 -11.56 2.88
CA VAL A 129 35.80 -10.48 2.53
C VAL A 129 36.24 -9.73 3.77
N ARG A 130 35.30 -9.44 4.68
CA ARG A 130 35.54 -8.70 5.93
C ARG A 130 34.36 -8.79 6.89
N TYR A 131 34.64 -8.52 8.16
CA TYR A 131 33.63 -8.19 9.17
C TYR A 131 33.02 -6.81 8.91
N CYS A 132 31.78 -6.64 9.32
CA CYS A 132 31.07 -5.37 9.29
C CYS A 132 30.12 -5.28 10.50
N THR A 133 29.35 -4.19 10.60
CA THR A 133 28.28 -4.07 11.59
C THR A 133 26.96 -3.86 10.89
N ILE A 134 26.00 -4.74 11.14
CA ILE A 134 24.63 -4.64 10.62
C ILE A 134 23.69 -4.37 11.79
N ILE A 135 23.04 -3.21 11.73
CA ILE A 135 22.05 -2.79 12.72
C ILE A 135 20.68 -3.27 12.23
N PHE A 136 20.10 -4.23 12.94
CA PHE A 136 18.75 -4.71 12.72
C PHE A 136 17.78 -3.80 13.47
N THR A 137 16.91 -3.09 12.75
CA THR A 137 15.98 -2.12 13.36
C THR A 137 14.64 -2.10 12.63
N ASN A 138 13.56 -1.83 13.36
CA ASN A 138 12.24 -1.56 12.77
C ASN A 138 11.95 -0.04 12.67
N GLN A 139 12.96 0.80 12.93
CA GLN A 139 12.87 2.25 12.84
C GLN A 139 12.96 2.71 11.38
N PRO A 140 12.13 3.69 10.96
CA PRO A 140 12.23 4.26 9.63
C PRO A 140 13.63 4.84 9.34
N TYR A 141 14.09 4.69 8.09
CA TYR A 141 15.44 5.06 7.65
C TYR A 141 15.83 6.50 8.02
N GLN A 142 14.91 7.45 7.90
CA GLN A 142 15.11 8.85 8.26
C GLN A 142 15.59 9.08 9.71
N TYR A 143 15.19 8.21 10.65
CA TYR A 143 15.64 8.28 12.04
C TYR A 143 17.02 7.64 12.26
N MET A 144 17.45 6.79 11.33
CA MET A 144 18.71 6.06 11.41
C MET A 144 19.86 6.78 10.70
N HIS A 145 19.57 7.60 9.69
CA HIS A 145 20.59 8.28 8.87
C HIS A 145 21.63 9.04 9.72
N ALA A 146 21.21 9.71 10.80
CA ALA A 146 22.13 10.43 11.69
C ALA A 146 23.08 9.53 12.50
N ARG A 147 22.72 8.25 12.71
CA ARG A 147 23.46 7.24 13.49
C ARG A 147 24.40 6.38 12.63
N VAL A 148 24.20 6.35 11.30
CA VAL A 148 25.02 5.59 10.35
C VAL A 148 25.97 6.53 9.62
N ARG A 149 27.09 6.88 10.26
CA ARG A 149 28.04 7.90 9.76
C ARG A 149 29.25 7.36 8.99
N THR A 150 29.45 6.04 8.91
CA THR A 150 30.67 5.43 8.33
C THR A 150 30.34 4.29 7.36
N SER A 151 31.23 4.00 6.41
CA SER A 151 31.13 2.94 5.39
C SER A 151 31.19 1.50 5.95
N GLU A 152 31.36 1.36 7.28
CA GLU A 152 31.47 0.09 8.01
C GLU A 152 30.19 -0.25 8.77
N LYS A 153 29.24 0.67 8.85
CA LYS A 153 27.94 0.50 9.50
C LYS A 153 26.84 0.43 8.46
N TRP A 154 26.07 -0.65 8.50
CA TRP A 154 24.94 -0.90 7.63
C TRP A 154 23.70 -1.04 8.49
N THR A 155 22.54 -0.65 7.97
CA THR A 155 21.25 -0.89 8.65
C THR A 155 20.44 -1.85 7.82
N THR A 156 19.87 -2.87 8.45
CA THR A 156 18.81 -3.67 7.85
C THR A 156 17.50 -3.31 8.54
N ILE A 157 16.59 -2.76 7.77
CA ILE A 157 15.32 -2.21 8.27
C ILE A 157 14.15 -3.09 7.81
N LYS A 158 14.35 -3.83 6.72
CA LYS A 158 13.29 -4.47 5.94
C LYS A 158 13.77 -5.85 5.45
N THR A 159 12.88 -6.82 5.53
CA THR A 159 12.93 -8.05 4.74
C THR A 159 12.12 -7.81 3.48
N LEU A 160 12.72 -7.99 2.31
CA LEU A 160 12.03 -8.05 1.03
C LEU A 160 11.85 -9.51 0.67
N HIS A 161 10.61 -9.89 0.43
CA HIS A 161 10.26 -11.22 0.01
C HIS A 161 9.83 -11.18 -1.45
N LEU A 162 10.42 -12.05 -2.24
CA LEU A 162 10.16 -12.19 -3.66
C LEU A 162 9.75 -13.64 -3.89
N ARG A 163 8.49 -13.90 -4.24
CA ARG A 163 8.11 -15.23 -4.72
C ARG A 163 8.73 -15.45 -6.10
N GLY A 164 9.48 -16.54 -6.28
CA GLY A 164 10.00 -16.95 -7.58
C GLY A 164 11.33 -16.32 -7.99
N LEU A 165 12.38 -16.48 -7.17
CA LEU A 165 13.78 -16.13 -7.55
C LEU A 165 14.32 -16.96 -8.73
N ALA A 166 13.63 -18.01 -9.17
CA ALA A 166 13.93 -18.77 -10.38
C ALA A 166 13.53 -17.98 -11.63
N GLY A 167 14.10 -16.79 -11.86
CA GLY A 167 13.69 -15.97 -13.00
C GLY A 167 14.24 -14.56 -13.14
N LEU A 168 15.14 -14.09 -12.27
CA LEU A 168 15.92 -12.88 -12.58
C LEU A 168 17.06 -13.24 -13.54
N ASN A 169 16.70 -13.71 -14.73
CA ASN A 169 17.64 -13.74 -15.84
C ASN A 169 17.75 -12.31 -16.38
N ASP A 170 18.96 -11.77 -16.52
CA ASP A 170 19.19 -10.38 -16.99
C ASP A 170 18.56 -10.12 -18.38
N SER A 171 18.16 -11.18 -19.11
CA SER A 171 17.52 -11.15 -20.42
C SER A 171 15.99 -11.12 -20.41
N ASP A 172 15.31 -11.42 -19.29
CA ASP A 172 13.84 -11.53 -19.30
C ASP A 172 13.13 -11.00 -18.05
N PRO A 173 12.90 -9.67 -17.95
CA PRO A 173 12.05 -9.08 -16.92
C PRO A 173 10.53 -9.29 -17.18
N THR A 174 10.10 -10.39 -17.82
CA THR A 174 8.67 -10.64 -18.08
C THR A 174 8.02 -11.24 -16.84
N TRP A 175 6.98 -10.57 -16.38
CA TRP A 175 6.09 -11.04 -15.34
C TRP A 175 5.29 -12.22 -15.89
N VAL A 176 5.25 -13.32 -15.14
CA VAL A 176 4.35 -14.43 -15.42
C VAL A 176 2.97 -14.05 -14.93
N ASP A 177 1.98 -14.19 -15.80
CA ASP A 177 0.55 -14.05 -15.47
C ASP A 177 0.20 -14.78 -14.16
N ASP A 178 -0.57 -14.08 -13.32
CA ASP A 178 -1.39 -14.59 -12.21
C ASP A 178 -0.73 -15.11 -10.92
N VAL A 179 0.59 -15.04 -10.71
CA VAL A 179 1.17 -15.38 -9.39
C VAL A 179 2.43 -14.58 -9.06
N ILE A 180 2.31 -13.36 -8.52
CA ILE A 180 3.39 -12.85 -7.66
C ILE A 180 2.85 -12.12 -6.42
N VAL A 181 2.83 -12.84 -5.30
CA VAL A 181 2.86 -12.19 -3.97
C VAL A 181 4.29 -11.69 -3.76
N GLN A 182 4.44 -10.37 -3.68
CA GLN A 182 5.68 -9.74 -3.25
C GLN A 182 5.37 -8.87 -2.03
N GLY A 183 6.32 -8.74 -1.12
CA GLY A 183 6.11 -7.92 0.06
C GLY A 183 7.38 -7.50 0.76
N ILE A 184 7.25 -6.45 1.54
CA ILE A 184 8.28 -5.85 2.35
C ILE A 184 7.77 -5.88 3.78
N GLN A 185 8.40 -6.68 4.61
CA GLN A 185 8.09 -6.78 6.02
C GLN A 185 9.21 -6.19 6.85
N ARG A 186 8.88 -5.45 7.91
CA ARG A 186 9.91 -5.01 8.85
C ARG A 186 10.46 -6.17 9.64
N ILE A 187 11.73 -6.07 9.99
CA ILE A 187 12.41 -7.09 10.77
C ILE A 187 12.02 -6.95 12.25
N PRO A 188 11.79 -8.05 12.99
CA PRO A 188 11.63 -8.01 14.44
C PRO A 188 12.79 -7.25 15.09
N SER A 189 12.51 -6.29 15.98
CA SER A 189 13.54 -5.40 16.52
C SER A 189 13.31 -5.02 17.98
N LYS A 190 14.27 -4.31 18.58
CA LYS A 190 14.28 -3.87 19.98
C LYS A 190 13.24 -2.80 20.36
N THR A 191 12.69 -2.05 19.40
CA THR A 191 11.65 -1.06 19.73
C THR A 191 10.31 -1.76 19.84
N HIS A 192 9.61 -1.57 20.97
CA HIS A 192 8.31 -2.15 21.22
C HIS A 192 7.25 -1.62 20.24
N ASP A 193 6.31 -2.47 19.84
CA ASP A 193 5.28 -2.13 18.85
C ASP A 193 4.41 -0.95 19.30
N THR A 194 4.06 -0.87 20.58
CA THR A 194 3.35 0.28 21.17
C THR A 194 4.09 1.59 20.98
N GLU A 195 5.43 1.61 21.10
CA GLU A 195 6.23 2.82 20.91
C GLU A 195 6.24 3.24 19.43
N LEU A 196 6.26 2.28 18.51
CA LEU A 196 6.13 2.57 17.08
C LEU A 196 4.76 3.15 16.73
N ARG A 197 3.68 2.57 17.28
CA ARG A 197 2.32 3.10 17.13
C ARG A 197 2.23 4.51 17.67
N LEU A 198 2.81 4.77 18.84
CA LEU A 198 2.81 6.11 19.47
C LEU A 198 3.51 7.14 18.59
N ARG A 199 4.68 6.82 18.03
CA ARG A 199 5.41 7.71 17.12
C ARG A 199 4.64 7.98 15.82
N TRP A 200 3.88 7.00 15.34
CA TRP A 200 3.09 7.13 14.11
C TRP A 200 1.78 7.89 14.32
N ARG A 201 0.96 7.41 15.27
CA ARG A 201 -0.43 7.87 15.48
C ARG A 201 -0.54 9.01 16.49
N GLY A 202 0.43 9.18 17.37
CA GLY A 202 0.38 10.13 18.48
C GLY A 202 -0.31 9.56 19.73
N GLU A 203 -0.28 10.32 20.81
CA GLU A 203 -0.92 9.96 22.08
C GLU A 203 -2.44 9.81 21.92
N GLY A 204 -3.03 8.85 22.65
CA GLY A 204 -4.48 8.65 22.66
C GLY A 204 -5.07 7.91 21.45
N HIS A 205 -4.25 7.52 20.47
CA HIS A 205 -4.73 6.86 19.23
C HIS A 205 -4.14 5.45 18.99
N THR A 206 -3.47 4.87 19.98
CA THR A 206 -2.73 3.60 19.85
C THR A 206 -3.48 2.38 20.40
N GLN A 207 -4.77 2.53 20.73
CA GLN A 207 -5.48 1.45 21.42
C GLN A 207 -5.91 0.33 20.46
N LEU A 208 -5.91 -0.90 20.98
CA LEU A 208 -6.36 -2.09 20.28
C LEU A 208 -7.91 -2.18 20.29
N GLY A 209 -8.48 -2.90 19.32
CA GLY A 209 -9.92 -3.10 19.19
C GLY A 209 -10.68 -2.04 18.38
N GLY A 210 -9.98 -1.03 17.83
CA GLY A 210 -10.54 0.00 16.94
C GLY A 210 -10.64 1.39 17.57
N ASN A 211 -10.58 2.44 16.74
CA ASN A 211 -10.44 3.83 17.14
C ASN A 211 -11.77 4.50 17.58
N HIS A 212 -12.92 3.86 17.37
CA HIS A 212 -14.23 4.38 17.78
C HIS A 212 -14.81 3.59 18.96
N THR A 213 -15.47 4.30 19.89
CA THR A 213 -16.17 3.70 21.03
C THR A 213 -17.67 3.92 20.88
N ALA A 214 -18.42 2.83 20.65
CA ALA A 214 -19.87 2.84 20.66
C ALA A 214 -20.40 2.47 22.05
N VAL A 215 -21.32 3.29 22.56
CA VAL A 215 -22.03 3.04 23.82
C VAL A 215 -23.48 2.72 23.50
N ARG A 216 -23.93 1.50 23.85
CA ARG A 216 -25.34 1.08 23.73
C ARG A 216 -25.83 0.61 25.10
N GLY A 217 -26.56 1.47 25.80
CA GLY A 217 -26.97 1.21 27.18
C GLY A 217 -25.74 1.08 28.09
N LYS A 218 -25.60 -0.07 28.78
CA LYS A 218 -24.43 -0.37 29.63
C LYS A 218 -23.26 -1.03 28.89
N GLN A 219 -23.42 -1.38 27.61
CA GLN A 219 -22.38 -2.05 26.82
C GLN A 219 -21.52 -1.01 26.09
N VAL A 220 -20.20 -1.13 26.28
CA VAL A 220 -19.19 -0.37 25.56
C VAL A 220 -18.53 -1.32 24.56
N ARG A 221 -18.61 -1.01 23.27
CA ARG A 221 -17.98 -1.78 22.20
C ARG A 221 -17.08 -0.89 21.37
N ARG A 222 -15.88 -1.39 21.06
CA ARG A 222 -14.97 -0.71 20.13
C ARG A 222 -15.25 -1.15 18.69
N GLU A 223 -15.13 -0.21 17.78
CA GLU A 223 -15.38 -0.38 16.35
C GLU A 223 -14.15 0.10 15.56
N TYR A 224 -13.74 -0.71 14.58
CA TYR A 224 -12.68 -0.33 13.66
C TYR A 224 -13.23 0.69 12.65
N THR A 225 -12.49 1.78 12.49
CA THR A 225 -12.87 2.93 11.68
C THR A 225 -12.24 2.88 10.28
N PHE A 226 -12.93 3.44 9.30
CA PHE A 226 -12.56 3.39 7.90
C PHE A 226 -12.64 4.78 7.24
N ALA A 227 -11.68 5.07 6.37
CA ALA A 227 -11.75 6.21 5.45
C ALA A 227 -11.43 5.79 4.02
N GLU A 228 -12.01 6.51 3.06
CA GLU A 228 -11.82 6.28 1.63
C GLU A 228 -11.59 7.59 0.87
N PRO A 229 -10.34 8.04 0.76
CA PRO A 229 -9.91 8.92 -0.31
C PRO A 229 -10.19 8.35 -1.70
N PHE A 230 -10.65 9.22 -2.62
CA PHE A 230 -10.98 8.86 -4.01
C PHE A 230 -12.12 7.84 -4.09
N CYS A 231 -13.21 8.09 -3.36
CA CYS A 231 -14.23 7.09 -3.12
C CYS A 231 -15.14 6.80 -4.31
N GLY A 232 -15.21 7.67 -5.33
CA GLY A 232 -16.19 7.53 -6.41
C GLY A 232 -17.61 7.31 -5.88
N ALA A 233 -18.31 6.29 -6.40
CA ALA A 233 -19.62 5.89 -5.90
C ALA A 233 -19.58 5.13 -4.56
N GLY A 234 -18.40 4.68 -4.10
CA GLY A 234 -18.19 4.09 -2.79
C GLY A 234 -18.26 2.57 -2.74
N GLY A 235 -17.81 1.87 -3.78
CA GLY A 235 -17.77 0.41 -3.81
C GLY A 235 -16.98 -0.19 -2.63
N PRO A 236 -15.74 0.26 -2.37
CA PRO A 236 -15.01 -0.09 -1.16
C PRO A 236 -15.73 0.27 0.13
N SER A 237 -16.34 1.46 0.24
CA SER A 237 -17.15 1.85 1.40
C SER A 237 -18.32 0.91 1.67
N LEU A 238 -19.00 0.42 0.63
CA LEU A 238 -20.07 -0.56 0.77
C LEU A 238 -19.53 -1.86 1.35
N GLY A 239 -18.48 -2.41 0.73
CA GLY A 239 -17.85 -3.63 1.24
C GLY A 239 -17.28 -3.48 2.65
N ALA A 240 -16.72 -2.31 2.99
CA ALA A 240 -16.21 -2.02 4.33
C ALA A 240 -17.34 -2.01 5.36
N ALA A 241 -18.47 -1.35 5.05
CA ALA A 241 -19.64 -1.33 5.91
C ALA A 241 -20.22 -2.74 6.12
N GLU A 242 -20.30 -3.55 5.05
CA GLU A 242 -20.74 -4.95 5.11
C GLU A 242 -19.78 -5.88 5.89
N ALA A 243 -18.50 -5.52 5.96
CA ALA A 243 -17.50 -6.16 6.81
C ALA A 243 -17.56 -5.69 8.28
N GLY A 244 -18.42 -4.71 8.59
CA GLY A 244 -18.61 -4.17 9.92
C GLY A 244 -17.60 -3.08 10.32
N LEU A 245 -16.92 -2.48 9.35
CA LEU A 245 -16.14 -1.25 9.57
C LEU A 245 -17.06 -0.06 9.71
N ARG A 246 -16.66 0.89 10.55
CA ARG A 246 -17.35 2.17 10.72
C ARG A 246 -16.78 3.19 9.75
N LEU A 247 -17.57 3.60 8.76
CA LEU A 247 -17.18 4.67 7.83
C LEU A 247 -17.11 6.01 8.58
N MET A 248 -15.99 6.72 8.42
CA MET A 248 -15.74 8.01 9.08
C MET A 248 -15.54 9.15 8.07
N HIS A 249 -14.76 8.93 7.02
CA HIS A 249 -14.42 9.97 6.05
C HIS A 249 -14.37 9.42 4.63
N ALA A 250 -14.88 10.18 3.68
CA ALA A 250 -14.73 9.91 2.26
C ALA A 250 -14.64 11.22 1.48
N PHE A 251 -13.86 11.25 0.41
CA PHE A 251 -13.86 12.36 -0.52
C PHE A 251 -13.65 11.89 -1.95
N ASP A 252 -14.23 12.66 -2.86
CA ASP A 252 -13.96 12.61 -4.29
C ASP A 252 -14.10 14.03 -4.85
N CYS A 253 -13.53 14.29 -6.03
CA CYS A 253 -13.69 15.58 -6.71
C CYS A 253 -14.90 15.61 -7.65
N ASP A 254 -15.48 14.45 -8.00
CA ASP A 254 -16.69 14.36 -8.83
C ASP A 254 -17.96 14.56 -7.98
N GLU A 255 -18.70 15.65 -8.25
CA GLU A 255 -19.91 16.00 -7.50
C GLU A 255 -21.03 14.97 -7.67
N GLU A 256 -21.19 14.35 -8.84
CA GLU A 256 -22.25 13.36 -9.06
C GLU A 256 -21.95 12.04 -8.37
N ALA A 257 -20.68 11.62 -8.38
CA ALA A 257 -20.21 10.49 -7.58
C ALA A 257 -20.42 10.74 -6.09
N MET A 258 -20.13 11.96 -5.61
CA MET A 258 -20.39 12.32 -4.22
C MET A 258 -21.88 12.43 -3.90
N ASN A 259 -22.74 12.83 -4.83
CA ASN A 259 -24.20 12.78 -4.66
C ASN A 259 -24.68 11.34 -4.46
N THR A 260 -24.22 10.41 -5.30
CA THR A 260 -24.40 8.95 -5.12
C THR A 260 -23.92 8.51 -3.73
N TYR A 261 -22.67 8.82 -3.38
CA TYR A 261 -22.07 8.39 -2.12
C TYR A 261 -22.85 8.90 -0.90
N ARG A 262 -23.24 10.18 -0.89
CA ARG A 262 -23.99 10.76 0.24
C ARG A 262 -25.37 10.13 0.40
N HIS A 263 -26.07 9.88 -0.71
CA HIS A 263 -27.35 9.20 -0.71
C HIS A 263 -27.25 7.82 -0.04
N GLU A 264 -26.27 7.02 -0.47
CA GLU A 264 -26.15 5.62 -0.06
C GLU A 264 -25.54 5.43 1.33
N PHE A 265 -24.59 6.29 1.73
CA PHE A 265 -23.82 6.08 2.96
C PHE A 265 -24.08 7.11 4.05
N GLN A 266 -24.36 8.36 3.70
CA GLN A 266 -24.42 9.42 4.71
C GLN A 266 -25.80 9.50 5.37
N VAL A 267 -26.86 9.12 4.65
CA VAL A 267 -28.21 9.01 5.22
C VAL A 267 -28.19 8.01 6.38
N GLY A 268 -28.52 8.49 7.59
CA GLY A 268 -28.50 7.69 8.81
C GLY A 268 -27.12 7.48 9.45
N ARG A 269 -26.04 8.07 8.90
CA ARG A 269 -24.67 8.01 9.46
C ARG A 269 -24.12 9.41 9.75
N PRO A 270 -24.56 10.07 10.85
CA PRO A 270 -24.23 11.49 11.11
C PRO A 270 -22.74 11.76 11.39
N PHE A 271 -21.95 10.72 11.65
CA PHE A 271 -20.51 10.85 11.91
C PHE A 271 -19.65 10.68 10.65
N LEU A 272 -20.24 10.30 9.52
CA LEU A 272 -19.56 10.17 8.24
C LEU A 272 -19.43 11.55 7.59
N LYS A 273 -18.20 12.00 7.38
CA LYS A 273 -17.88 13.20 6.60
C LYS A 273 -17.60 12.80 5.15
N ALA A 274 -18.58 13.00 4.28
CA ALA A 274 -18.48 12.78 2.83
C ALA A 274 -18.42 14.11 2.08
N VAL A 275 -17.25 14.48 1.56
CA VAL A 275 -17.00 15.83 1.01
C VAL A 275 -16.61 15.81 -0.46
N THR A 276 -17.15 16.73 -1.26
CA THR A 276 -16.67 16.93 -2.64
C THR A 276 -15.55 17.97 -2.61
N MET A 277 -14.34 17.60 -3.03
CA MET A 277 -13.21 18.53 -3.15
C MET A 277 -12.02 17.88 -3.87
N ASP A 278 -11.12 18.71 -4.37
CA ASP A 278 -9.81 18.25 -4.81
C ASP A 278 -8.97 17.72 -3.64
N VAL A 279 -8.06 16.80 -3.93
CA VAL A 279 -7.19 16.19 -2.93
C VAL A 279 -6.31 17.20 -2.20
N ALA A 280 -5.88 18.28 -2.85
CA ALA A 280 -5.06 19.31 -2.22
C ALA A 280 -5.85 20.06 -1.14
N ASP A 281 -7.11 20.40 -1.42
CA ASP A 281 -8.01 21.05 -0.47
C ASP A 281 -8.38 20.11 0.69
N TYR A 282 -8.64 18.83 0.38
CA TYR A 282 -8.87 17.81 1.41
C TYR A 282 -7.67 17.68 2.35
N ILE A 283 -6.45 17.58 1.80
CA ILE A 283 -5.22 17.52 2.59
C ILE A 283 -5.08 18.79 3.43
N HIS A 284 -5.35 19.97 2.86
CA HIS A 284 -5.27 21.24 3.60
C HIS A 284 -6.23 21.28 4.80
N MET A 285 -7.46 20.82 4.60
CA MET A 285 -8.50 20.75 5.63
C MET A 285 -8.18 19.70 6.71
N ALA A 286 -7.75 18.51 6.29
CA ALA A 286 -7.61 17.35 7.17
C ALA A 286 -6.24 17.25 7.87
N ARG A 287 -5.19 17.87 7.31
CA ARG A 287 -3.84 17.78 7.88
C ARG A 287 -3.81 18.26 9.33
N ASN A 288 -3.10 17.53 10.17
CA ASN A 288 -2.91 17.80 11.60
C ASN A 288 -4.18 17.75 12.45
N SER A 289 -5.31 17.25 11.93
CA SER A 289 -6.52 17.05 12.72
C SER A 289 -6.65 15.59 13.19
N PRO A 290 -6.78 15.33 14.51
CA PRO A 290 -6.95 13.97 15.02
C PRO A 290 -8.28 13.33 14.59
N ASP A 291 -9.27 14.14 14.19
CA ASP A 291 -10.57 13.65 13.72
C ASP A 291 -10.47 12.75 12.49
N TYR A 292 -9.43 12.92 11.67
CA TYR A 292 -9.21 12.19 10.43
C TYR A 292 -8.42 10.89 10.62
N ILE A 293 -7.98 10.61 11.85
CA ILE A 293 -7.26 9.36 12.17
C ILE A 293 -8.24 8.18 12.16
N VAL A 294 -7.93 7.16 11.36
CA VAL A 294 -8.76 5.93 11.23
C VAL A 294 -7.93 4.66 11.45
N ASP A 295 -8.57 3.51 11.61
CA ASP A 295 -7.87 2.22 11.70
C ASP A 295 -7.48 1.72 10.31
N VAL A 296 -8.40 1.80 9.35
CA VAL A 296 -8.22 1.34 7.99
C VAL A 296 -8.42 2.51 7.03
N VAL A 297 -7.52 2.69 6.06
CA VAL A 297 -7.75 3.59 4.92
C VAL A 297 -7.70 2.78 3.63
N HIS A 298 -8.65 3.01 2.73
CA HIS A 298 -8.59 2.54 1.35
C HIS A 298 -8.33 3.71 0.42
N MET A 299 -7.52 3.49 -0.62
CA MET A 299 -7.24 4.52 -1.61
C MET A 299 -7.29 3.89 -3.00
N SER A 300 -8.07 4.48 -3.90
CA SER A 300 -8.11 4.15 -5.33
C SER A 300 -7.82 5.41 -6.16
N PRO A 301 -6.57 5.92 -6.14
CA PRO A 301 -6.24 7.11 -6.91
C PRO A 301 -6.45 6.89 -8.42
N PRO A 302 -6.58 7.95 -9.22
CA PRO A 302 -6.84 7.83 -10.65
C PRO A 302 -5.78 6.99 -11.39
N CYS A 303 -6.22 5.90 -12.01
CA CYS A 303 -5.35 4.91 -12.67
C CYS A 303 -5.12 5.15 -14.17
N GLN A 304 -5.75 6.19 -14.75
CA GLN A 304 -5.74 6.49 -16.19
C GLN A 304 -4.33 6.57 -16.82
N PRO A 305 -3.30 7.18 -16.18
CA PRO A 305 -1.95 7.24 -16.75
C PRO A 305 -1.30 5.86 -16.91
N PHE A 306 -1.76 4.86 -16.15
CA PHE A 306 -1.13 3.55 -16.04
C PHE A 306 -1.91 2.44 -16.73
N SER A 307 -3.15 2.72 -17.14
CA SER A 307 -4.05 1.75 -17.75
C SER A 307 -3.77 1.57 -19.25
N GLY A 308 -3.63 0.32 -19.70
CA GLY A 308 -3.55 0.00 -21.13
C GLY A 308 -4.84 0.32 -21.92
N ALA A 309 -5.92 0.69 -21.23
CA ALA A 309 -7.19 1.10 -21.82
C ALA A 309 -7.29 2.62 -22.05
N ASN A 310 -6.25 3.41 -21.75
CA ASN A 310 -6.22 4.84 -22.06
C ASN A 310 -6.06 5.05 -23.59
N ALA A 311 -7.18 5.04 -24.31
CA ALA A 311 -7.20 5.15 -25.78
C ALA A 311 -6.97 6.60 -26.28
N ASN A 312 -7.11 7.60 -25.40
CA ASN A 312 -6.99 9.02 -25.72
C ASN A 312 -6.01 9.68 -24.74
N LEU A 313 -4.71 9.56 -25.02
CA LEU A 313 -3.65 10.20 -24.25
C LEU A 313 -3.89 11.72 -24.19
N ASN A 314 -4.20 12.22 -23.00
CA ASN A 314 -4.30 13.65 -22.72
C ASN A 314 -3.17 14.01 -21.75
N PRO A 315 -2.04 14.57 -22.25
CA PRO A 315 -0.85 14.77 -21.44
C PRO A 315 -1.05 15.60 -20.17
N GLU A 316 -1.88 16.64 -20.22
CA GLU A 316 -2.15 17.51 -19.06
C GLU A 316 -2.98 16.80 -17.99
N GLU A 317 -3.94 15.98 -18.42
CA GLU A 317 -4.77 15.18 -17.53
C GLU A 317 -4.00 14.00 -16.94
N ASP A 318 -3.13 13.37 -17.74
CA ASP A 318 -2.24 12.32 -17.28
C ASP A 318 -1.23 12.87 -16.24
N GLU A 319 -0.67 14.07 -16.46
CA GLU A 319 0.21 14.74 -15.50
C GLU A 319 -0.53 15.03 -14.18
N ARG A 320 -1.74 15.59 -14.25
CA ARG A 320 -2.57 15.83 -13.05
C ARG A 320 -2.90 14.54 -12.30
N ASN A 321 -3.19 13.46 -13.01
CA ASN A 321 -3.48 12.16 -12.40
C ASN A 321 -2.23 11.56 -11.75
N VAL A 322 -1.04 11.71 -12.35
CA VAL A 322 0.23 11.32 -11.72
C VAL A 322 0.50 12.14 -10.45
N GLU A 323 0.25 13.46 -10.47
CA GLU A 323 0.36 14.28 -9.26
C GLU A 323 -0.63 13.86 -8.17
N THR A 324 -1.87 13.54 -8.56
CA THR A 324 -2.88 13.00 -7.63
C THR A 324 -2.40 11.69 -7.01
N PHE A 325 -1.84 10.78 -7.80
CA PHE A 325 -1.24 9.54 -7.31
C PHE A 325 -0.09 9.77 -6.31
N ARG A 326 0.72 10.82 -6.50
CA ARG A 326 1.80 11.18 -5.56
C ARG A 326 1.31 11.63 -4.19
N THR A 327 0.02 11.96 -4.04
CA THR A 327 -0.56 12.32 -2.75
C THR A 327 -0.78 11.15 -1.80
N VAL A 328 -0.71 9.89 -2.27
CA VAL A 328 -0.88 8.68 -1.44
C VAL A 328 -0.03 8.72 -0.17
N GLY A 329 1.25 9.09 -0.30
CA GLY A 329 2.14 9.20 0.86
C GLY A 329 1.73 10.28 1.87
N ILE A 330 1.09 11.35 1.40
CA ILE A 330 0.57 12.44 2.25
C ILE A 330 -0.73 12.00 2.93
N LEU A 331 -1.63 11.33 2.21
CA LEU A 331 -2.88 10.80 2.75
C LEU A 331 -2.64 9.78 3.87
N LEU A 332 -1.58 8.96 3.77
CA LEU A 332 -1.14 8.12 4.88
C LEU A 332 -0.83 8.92 6.15
N LYS A 333 -0.21 10.11 6.02
CA LYS A 333 0.07 11.01 7.16
C LYS A 333 -1.15 11.76 7.67
N VAL A 334 -2.13 12.05 6.81
CA VAL A 334 -3.41 12.64 7.21
C VAL A 334 -4.20 11.64 8.05
N HIS A 335 -4.36 10.42 7.55
CA HIS A 335 -5.20 9.40 8.18
C HIS A 335 -4.50 8.58 9.26
N LYS A 336 -3.16 8.60 9.28
CA LYS A 336 -2.31 7.81 10.19
C LYS A 336 -2.83 6.40 10.47
N PRO A 337 -3.23 5.63 9.45
CA PRO A 337 -3.96 4.39 9.63
C PRO A 337 -3.15 3.34 10.41
N ARG A 338 -3.83 2.33 10.97
CA ARG A 338 -3.17 1.09 11.42
C ARG A 338 -2.89 0.20 10.20
N PHE A 339 -3.83 0.15 9.27
CA PHE A 339 -3.76 -0.63 8.05
C PHE A 339 -4.20 0.20 6.85
N ALA A 340 -3.52 0.04 5.73
CA ALA A 340 -3.88 0.70 4.49
C ALA A 340 -4.08 -0.36 3.40
N THR A 341 -5.11 -0.17 2.60
CA THR A 341 -5.32 -0.93 1.37
C THR A 341 -5.29 0.04 0.20
N LEU A 342 -4.80 -0.42 -0.94
CA LEU A 342 -4.82 0.38 -2.16
C LEU A 342 -5.11 -0.53 -3.34
N GLU A 343 -5.97 -0.06 -4.23
CA GLU A 343 -6.30 -0.72 -5.48
C GLU A 343 -5.83 0.14 -6.65
N GLU A 344 -5.27 -0.52 -7.66
CA GLU A 344 -4.75 0.12 -8.86
C GLU A 344 -4.95 -0.75 -10.10
N SER A 345 -4.86 -0.12 -11.27
CA SER A 345 -4.91 -0.85 -12.54
C SER A 345 -3.74 -1.83 -12.68
N PHE A 346 -3.97 -2.94 -13.39
CA PHE A 346 -2.92 -3.93 -13.61
C PHE A 346 -1.71 -3.37 -14.39
N GLY A 347 -1.92 -2.31 -15.18
CA GLY A 347 -0.88 -1.70 -15.99
C GLY A 347 0.19 -0.95 -15.18
N LEU A 348 -0.07 -0.58 -13.93
CA LEU A 348 0.94 0.01 -13.04
C LEU A 348 2.11 -0.95 -12.77
N GLY A 349 1.85 -2.26 -12.76
CA GLY A 349 2.89 -3.29 -12.62
C GLY A 349 3.71 -3.55 -13.89
N SER A 350 3.40 -2.89 -15.00
CA SER A 350 4.10 -3.11 -16.28
C SER A 350 5.51 -2.49 -16.29
N ARG A 351 6.39 -2.97 -17.17
CA ARG A 351 7.77 -2.45 -17.32
C ARG A 351 7.80 -0.93 -17.58
N ASN A 352 6.83 -0.42 -18.34
CA ASN A 352 6.75 0.99 -18.70
C ASN A 352 6.42 1.88 -17.49
N ASN A 353 5.75 1.32 -16.48
CA ASN A 353 5.30 2.03 -15.29
C ASN A 353 6.09 1.67 -14.02
N LEU A 354 7.22 0.97 -14.18
CA LEU A 354 8.04 0.47 -13.07
C LEU A 354 8.50 1.57 -12.12
N LEU A 355 8.74 2.79 -12.62
CA LEU A 355 9.10 3.93 -11.78
C LEU A 355 7.95 4.33 -10.85
N HIS A 356 6.72 4.41 -11.35
CA HIS A 356 5.54 4.73 -10.55
C HIS A 356 5.20 3.62 -9.56
N PHE A 357 5.38 2.36 -9.95
CA PHE A 357 5.27 1.24 -9.02
C PHE A 357 6.28 1.36 -7.86
N ARG A 358 7.53 1.74 -8.15
CA ARG A 358 8.55 2.00 -7.13
C ARG A 358 8.22 3.21 -6.26
N GLU A 359 7.69 4.28 -6.84
CA GLU A 359 7.19 5.44 -6.09
C GLU A 359 6.10 5.00 -5.10
N LEU A 360 5.12 4.19 -5.54
CA LEU A 360 4.07 3.65 -4.69
C LEU A 360 4.62 2.86 -3.51
N VAL A 361 5.50 1.90 -3.77
CA VAL A 361 6.18 1.13 -2.72
C VAL A 361 6.95 2.08 -1.79
N GLY A 362 7.57 3.12 -2.34
CA GLY A 362 8.24 4.18 -1.60
C GLY A 362 7.30 4.97 -0.69
N PHE A 363 6.08 5.31 -1.13
CA PHE A 363 5.10 6.03 -0.31
C PHE A 363 4.79 5.29 0.99
N PHE A 364 4.66 3.96 0.95
CA PHE A 364 4.46 3.15 2.15
C PHE A 364 5.76 3.00 2.97
N THR A 365 6.83 2.54 2.33
CA THR A 365 8.05 2.15 3.03
C THR A 365 8.82 3.33 3.63
N ASN A 366 8.73 4.53 3.05
CA ASN A 366 9.30 5.75 3.62
C ASN A 366 8.58 6.19 4.91
N HIS A 367 7.31 5.82 5.08
CA HIS A 367 6.56 6.02 6.31
C HIS A 367 6.69 4.84 7.29
N GLY A 368 7.52 3.84 6.97
CA GLY A 368 7.78 2.69 7.84
C GLY A 368 6.69 1.62 7.81
N PHE A 369 5.83 1.62 6.80
CA PHE A 369 4.85 0.54 6.62
C PHE A 369 5.55 -0.74 6.16
N SER A 370 5.04 -1.86 6.65
CA SER A 370 5.19 -3.15 5.97
C SER A 370 4.11 -3.22 4.89
N VAL A 371 4.38 -3.82 3.73
CA VAL A 371 3.45 -3.85 2.61
C VAL A 371 3.55 -5.17 1.85
N GLN A 372 2.44 -5.71 1.39
CA GLN A 372 2.39 -6.81 0.45
C GLN A 372 1.39 -6.51 -0.66
N TRP A 373 1.62 -7.08 -1.84
CA TRP A 373 0.75 -6.88 -2.98
C TRP A 373 0.65 -8.12 -3.84
N ASN A 374 -0.42 -8.20 -4.63
CA ASN A 374 -0.60 -9.19 -5.67
C ASN A 374 -1.50 -8.65 -6.79
N MET A 375 -1.40 -9.27 -7.97
CA MET A 375 -2.33 -9.08 -9.06
C MET A 375 -3.44 -10.12 -8.95
N PHE A 376 -4.68 -9.68 -8.81
CA PHE A 376 -5.83 -10.57 -8.75
C PHE A 376 -6.74 -10.36 -9.95
N ASN A 377 -7.18 -11.47 -10.55
CA ASN A 377 -8.43 -11.47 -11.30
C ASN A 377 -9.58 -11.55 -10.29
N LEU A 378 -10.40 -10.49 -10.23
CA LEU A 378 -11.49 -10.39 -9.25
C LEU A 378 -12.59 -11.45 -9.46
N ALA A 379 -12.62 -12.13 -10.61
CA ALA A 379 -13.44 -13.34 -10.80
C ALA A 379 -13.22 -14.39 -9.72
N ARG A 380 -11.99 -14.50 -9.20
CA ARG A 380 -11.63 -15.44 -8.12
C ARG A 380 -12.29 -15.12 -6.78
N PHE A 381 -13.01 -13.99 -6.71
CA PHE A 381 -13.73 -13.50 -5.54
C PHE A 381 -15.24 -13.38 -5.78
N GLY A 382 -15.74 -13.97 -6.86
CA GLY A 382 -17.18 -14.01 -7.16
C GLY A 382 -17.70 -12.77 -7.88
N VAL A 383 -16.79 -11.96 -8.44
CA VAL A 383 -17.15 -10.89 -9.36
C VAL A 383 -17.41 -11.52 -10.73
N PRO A 384 -18.55 -11.26 -11.40
CA PRO A 384 -18.91 -11.88 -12.69
C PRO A 384 -18.13 -11.31 -13.88
N GLN A 385 -16.88 -10.87 -13.65
CA GLN A 385 -16.04 -10.19 -14.64
C GLN A 385 -14.61 -10.68 -14.59
N ASN A 386 -13.96 -10.76 -15.75
CA ASN A 386 -12.51 -10.84 -15.84
C ASN A 386 -11.92 -9.43 -15.65
N ARG A 387 -11.76 -9.02 -14.38
CA ARG A 387 -11.20 -7.72 -13.97
C ARG A 387 -9.90 -7.96 -13.20
N LYS A 388 -8.75 -7.70 -13.84
CA LYS A 388 -7.43 -7.79 -13.18
C LYS A 388 -7.12 -6.48 -12.44
N ARG A 389 -6.73 -6.57 -11.17
CA ARG A 389 -6.35 -5.43 -10.32
C ARG A 389 -5.15 -5.72 -9.45
N LEU A 390 -4.34 -4.69 -9.27
CA LEU A 390 -3.21 -4.67 -8.36
C LEU A 390 -3.73 -4.28 -6.98
N ILE A 391 -3.57 -5.18 -6.01
CA ILE A 391 -4.09 -4.99 -4.65
C ILE A 391 -2.92 -4.92 -3.68
N PHE A 392 -2.86 -3.83 -2.92
CA PHE A 392 -1.91 -3.59 -1.84
C PHE A 392 -2.60 -3.75 -0.48
N VAL A 393 -1.91 -4.42 0.44
CA VAL A 393 -2.24 -4.45 1.87
C VAL A 393 -1.00 -4.02 2.64
N ALA A 394 -1.14 -3.02 3.49
CA ALA A 394 -0.04 -2.44 4.25
C ALA A 394 -0.39 -2.33 5.74
N ALA A 395 0.62 -2.49 6.58
CA ALA A 395 0.53 -2.38 8.03
C ALA A 395 1.50 -1.30 8.54
N ALA A 396 0.95 -0.40 9.34
CA ALA A 396 1.65 0.76 9.86
C ALA A 396 2.72 0.39 10.90
N PRO A 397 3.54 1.37 11.35
CA PRO A 397 4.49 1.11 12.39
C PRO A 397 3.93 0.51 13.68
N GLY A 398 4.44 -0.66 14.09
CA GLY A 398 3.96 -1.40 15.27
C GLY A 398 2.79 -2.34 15.00
N GLU A 399 2.34 -2.48 13.75
CA GLU A 399 1.30 -3.44 13.37
C GLU A 399 1.89 -4.65 12.64
N ARG A 400 1.27 -5.82 12.86
CA ARG A 400 1.56 -7.06 12.14
C ARG A 400 0.93 -7.01 10.74
N LEU A 401 1.70 -7.34 9.70
CA LEU A 401 1.23 -7.33 8.32
C LEU A 401 0.16 -8.43 8.10
N PRO A 402 -1.09 -8.09 7.74
CA PRO A 402 -2.13 -9.07 7.41
C PRO A 402 -1.86 -9.70 6.06
N ASN A 403 -2.17 -10.98 5.90
CA ASN A 403 -2.14 -11.70 4.63
C ASN A 403 -3.13 -11.12 3.62
N LEU A 404 -2.81 -11.24 2.34
CA LEU A 404 -3.72 -10.94 1.23
C LEU A 404 -5.00 -11.80 1.29
N PRO A 405 -6.11 -11.34 0.67
CA PRO A 405 -7.38 -12.06 0.71
C PRO A 405 -7.28 -13.43 0.05
N THR A 406 -7.98 -14.40 0.62
CA THR A 406 -7.97 -15.79 0.10
C THR A 406 -8.94 -15.91 -1.07
N VAL A 407 -8.50 -16.56 -2.15
CA VAL A 407 -9.39 -16.83 -3.30
C VAL A 407 -10.59 -17.67 -2.87
N THR A 408 -11.79 -17.35 -3.37
CA THR A 408 -13.04 -18.00 -2.95
C THR A 408 -13.79 -18.70 -4.08
N HIS A 409 -13.43 -18.42 -5.33
CA HIS A 409 -14.04 -19.01 -6.52
C HIS A 409 -12.97 -19.53 -7.48
N GLY A 410 -13.30 -20.60 -8.19
CA GLY A 410 -12.41 -21.28 -9.11
C GLY A 410 -12.89 -22.70 -9.45
N ASP A 411 -12.17 -23.37 -10.33
CA ASP A 411 -12.43 -24.77 -10.68
C ASP A 411 -11.72 -25.75 -9.73
N GLU A 412 -10.86 -25.23 -8.84
CA GLU A 412 -10.10 -26.00 -7.88
C GLU A 412 -10.99 -26.57 -6.75
N PRO A 413 -10.69 -27.78 -6.23
CA PRO A 413 -11.45 -28.39 -5.14
C PRO A 413 -11.55 -27.49 -3.89
N GLY A 414 -12.76 -27.36 -3.34
CA GLY A 414 -13.02 -26.55 -2.15
C GLY A 414 -13.34 -25.08 -2.43
N LEU A 415 -13.21 -24.61 -3.68
CA LEU A 415 -13.67 -23.29 -4.10
C LEU A 415 -15.12 -23.33 -4.60
N ARG A 416 -15.77 -22.18 -4.59
CA ARG A 416 -17.11 -22.02 -5.18
C ARG A 416 -17.01 -21.93 -6.72
N PRO A 417 -18.04 -22.38 -7.45
CA PRO A 417 -18.10 -22.20 -8.90
C PRO A 417 -18.02 -20.72 -9.29
N TRP A 418 -17.47 -20.42 -10.47
CA TRP A 418 -17.46 -19.06 -11.02
C TRP A 418 -18.87 -18.45 -11.08
N VAL A 419 -18.97 -17.15 -10.81
CA VAL A 419 -20.19 -16.36 -11.04
C VAL A 419 -20.17 -15.88 -12.49
N ASN A 420 -21.25 -16.11 -13.23
CA ASN A 420 -21.40 -15.71 -14.63
C ASN A 420 -22.31 -14.49 -14.78
N ILE A 421 -22.44 -13.99 -16.02
CA ILE A 421 -23.27 -12.84 -16.34
C ILE A 421 -24.73 -13.09 -15.95
N GLY A 422 -25.27 -14.26 -16.28
CA GLY A 422 -26.65 -14.63 -15.99
C GLY A 422 -26.97 -14.63 -14.50
N ASP A 423 -26.06 -15.13 -13.67
CA ASP A 423 -26.18 -15.11 -12.20
C ASP A 423 -26.34 -13.68 -11.68
N ALA A 424 -25.64 -12.72 -12.29
CA ALA A 424 -25.64 -11.33 -11.88
C ALA A 424 -26.89 -10.56 -12.35
N ILE A 425 -27.36 -10.80 -13.58
CA ILE A 425 -28.36 -9.90 -14.21
C ILE A 425 -29.76 -10.49 -14.32
N ASN A 426 -29.95 -11.81 -14.31
CA ASN A 426 -31.27 -12.42 -14.54
C ASN A 426 -32.29 -12.12 -13.42
N ASN A 427 -31.80 -11.81 -12.21
CA ASN A 427 -32.64 -11.57 -11.04
C ASN A 427 -32.84 -10.08 -10.72
N ILE A 428 -32.46 -9.19 -11.64
CA ILE A 428 -32.72 -7.75 -11.48
C ILE A 428 -34.25 -7.52 -11.56
N PRO A 429 -34.86 -6.91 -10.53
CA PRO A 429 -36.28 -6.57 -10.59
C PRO A 429 -36.57 -5.63 -11.76
N THR A 430 -37.68 -5.83 -12.46
CA THR A 430 -38.11 -4.93 -13.54
C THR A 430 -38.40 -3.51 -13.05
N SER A 431 -38.69 -3.35 -11.76
CA SER A 431 -38.88 -2.06 -11.09
C SER A 431 -37.58 -1.42 -10.59
N ALA A 432 -36.43 -2.06 -10.75
CA ALA A 432 -35.15 -1.54 -10.28
C ALA A 432 -34.82 -0.24 -11.01
N THR A 433 -34.24 0.71 -10.27
CA THR A 433 -33.82 2.00 -10.84
C THR A 433 -32.76 1.77 -11.93
N ASP A 434 -32.86 2.56 -13.00
CA ASP A 434 -32.03 2.48 -14.21
C ASP A 434 -32.00 1.12 -14.93
N HIS A 435 -33.08 0.32 -14.82
CA HIS A 435 -33.24 -0.96 -15.53
C HIS A 435 -34.29 -0.91 -16.66
N ASP A 436 -34.28 0.13 -17.48
CA ASP A 436 -35.17 0.22 -18.65
C ASP A 436 -34.53 -0.42 -19.89
N ILE A 437 -34.90 -1.67 -20.15
CA ILE A 437 -34.46 -2.40 -21.33
C ILE A 437 -35.08 -1.85 -22.63
N HIS A 438 -36.23 -1.18 -22.61
CA HIS A 438 -36.86 -0.69 -23.84
C HIS A 438 -36.16 0.55 -24.37
N HIS A 439 -35.81 1.48 -23.48
CA HIS A 439 -35.09 2.70 -23.86
C HIS A 439 -33.66 2.39 -24.36
N ILE A 440 -33.04 1.28 -23.90
CA ILE A 440 -31.69 0.91 -24.31
C ILE A 440 -31.60 0.42 -25.76
N HIS A 441 -32.68 -0.16 -26.32
CA HIS A 441 -32.71 -0.60 -27.73
C HIS A 441 -32.56 0.56 -28.72
N LEU A 442 -32.78 1.81 -28.29
CA LEU A 442 -32.53 3.00 -29.10
C LEU A 442 -31.03 3.30 -29.26
N ARG A 443 -30.18 2.76 -28.38
CA ARG A 443 -28.73 2.92 -28.44
C ARG A 443 -28.11 1.74 -29.17
N ARG A 444 -27.37 2.02 -30.24
CA ARG A 444 -26.74 0.97 -31.04
C ARG A 444 -25.46 0.44 -30.38
N PRO A 445 -25.26 -0.89 -30.35
CA PRO A 445 -24.01 -1.48 -29.91
C PRO A 445 -22.81 -1.01 -30.76
N ARG A 446 -21.67 -0.73 -30.11
CA ARG A 446 -20.42 -0.41 -30.80
C ARG A 446 -19.82 -1.67 -31.43
N ARG A 447 -19.37 -1.57 -32.68
CA ARG A 447 -18.66 -2.67 -33.35
C ARG A 447 -17.23 -2.77 -32.83
N ASN A 448 -16.69 -3.98 -32.78
CA ASN A 448 -15.26 -4.16 -32.55
C ASN A 448 -14.42 -3.60 -33.73
N PRO A 449 -13.09 -3.43 -33.60
CA PRO A 449 -12.21 -2.98 -34.68
C PRO A 449 -12.24 -3.85 -35.94
N ALA A 450 -12.68 -5.11 -35.85
CA ALA A 450 -12.93 -5.98 -37.00
C ALA A 450 -14.34 -5.81 -37.59
N GLY A 451 -15.10 -4.81 -37.15
CA GLY A 451 -16.46 -4.48 -37.61
C GLY A 451 -17.56 -5.42 -37.12
N ARG A 452 -17.29 -6.33 -36.18
CA ARG A 452 -18.24 -7.36 -35.70
C ARG A 452 -18.82 -7.01 -34.33
N ILE A 453 -20.04 -7.50 -34.11
CA ILE A 453 -20.72 -7.59 -32.82
C ILE A 453 -20.60 -9.06 -32.41
N THR A 454 -19.99 -9.34 -31.26
CA THR A 454 -19.93 -10.70 -30.71
C THR A 454 -20.71 -10.71 -29.39
N PRO A 455 -21.93 -11.26 -29.36
CA PRO A 455 -22.65 -11.43 -28.10
C PRO A 455 -21.88 -12.40 -27.19
N VAL A 456 -21.91 -12.15 -25.88
CA VAL A 456 -21.45 -13.13 -24.88
C VAL A 456 -22.56 -14.09 -24.51
N SER A 457 -22.19 -15.26 -24.00
CA SER A 457 -23.14 -16.14 -23.35
C SER A 457 -23.46 -15.64 -21.94
N MET A 458 -24.71 -15.87 -21.49
CA MET A 458 -25.06 -15.67 -20.06
C MET A 458 -24.23 -16.57 -19.12
N THR A 459 -23.71 -17.69 -19.63
CA THR A 459 -22.86 -18.61 -18.88
C THR A 459 -21.40 -18.18 -18.80
N ASP A 460 -21.02 -17.13 -19.55
CA ASP A 460 -19.67 -16.59 -19.53
C ASP A 460 -19.52 -15.55 -18.42
N ARG A 461 -18.26 -15.21 -18.10
CA ARG A 461 -17.93 -14.02 -17.32
C ARG A 461 -17.84 -12.82 -18.27
N SER A 462 -18.25 -11.64 -17.82
CA SER A 462 -18.09 -10.44 -18.64
C SER A 462 -16.61 -10.05 -18.74
N ASN A 463 -16.30 -9.22 -19.73
CA ASN A 463 -15.08 -8.43 -19.69
C ASN A 463 -15.18 -7.37 -18.58
N THR A 464 -14.06 -6.69 -18.30
CA THR A 464 -14.04 -5.58 -17.34
C THR A 464 -15.07 -4.52 -17.74
N VAL A 465 -15.98 -4.17 -16.83
CA VAL A 465 -16.89 -3.03 -16.98
C VAL A 465 -16.06 -1.74 -17.00
N MET A 466 -16.24 -0.96 -18.07
CA MET A 466 -15.48 0.26 -18.38
C MET A 466 -16.34 1.52 -18.16
N THR A 467 -15.68 2.68 -18.08
CA THR A 467 -16.30 3.98 -17.76
C THR A 467 -17.24 4.51 -18.85
N ASP A 468 -17.09 4.07 -20.09
CA ASP A 468 -17.98 4.42 -21.20
C ASP A 468 -19.16 3.47 -21.34
N GLY A 469 -19.35 2.57 -20.37
CA GLY A 469 -20.38 1.52 -20.38
C GLY A 469 -20.10 0.41 -21.39
N ASN A 470 -18.91 0.41 -22.01
CA ASN A 470 -18.53 -0.49 -23.10
C ASN A 470 -17.36 -1.35 -22.64
N SER A 471 -17.66 -2.44 -21.93
CA SER A 471 -16.71 -3.53 -21.77
C SER A 471 -16.42 -4.10 -23.16
N ASP A 472 -15.28 -3.75 -23.74
CA ASP A 472 -14.90 -4.05 -25.12
C ASP A 472 -15.54 -5.32 -25.69
N ARG A 473 -16.48 -5.12 -26.64
CA ARG A 473 -16.95 -6.11 -27.62
C ARG A 473 -17.86 -7.23 -27.11
N VAL A 474 -18.47 -7.04 -25.95
CA VAL A 474 -19.42 -7.97 -25.36
C VAL A 474 -20.81 -7.34 -25.36
N HIS A 475 -21.63 -7.78 -26.31
CA HIS A 475 -23.04 -7.40 -26.34
C HIS A 475 -23.82 -8.34 -25.46
N HIS A 476 -24.82 -7.81 -24.75
CA HIS A 476 -25.83 -8.64 -24.11
C HIS A 476 -26.29 -9.71 -25.12
N PRO A 477 -26.56 -10.96 -24.71
CA PRO A 477 -26.97 -12.04 -25.63
C PRO A 477 -28.07 -11.62 -26.63
N ASP A 478 -28.98 -10.75 -26.18
CA ASP A 478 -30.07 -10.14 -26.97
C ASP A 478 -29.63 -9.04 -27.97
N ASN A 479 -28.34 -8.89 -28.24
CA ASN A 479 -27.79 -7.90 -29.19
C ASN A 479 -28.09 -6.42 -28.83
N ARG A 480 -28.10 -6.12 -27.54
CA ARG A 480 -28.21 -4.75 -26.98
C ARG A 480 -27.02 -4.41 -26.10
N ILE A 481 -26.90 -3.13 -25.73
CA ILE A 481 -25.99 -2.73 -24.64
C ILE A 481 -26.65 -3.02 -23.28
N TYR A 482 -25.83 -3.10 -22.23
CA TYR A 482 -26.32 -3.23 -20.86
C TYR A 482 -26.99 -1.94 -20.38
N THR A 483 -28.02 -2.08 -19.55
CA THR A 483 -28.59 -1.01 -18.73
C THR A 483 -27.58 -0.61 -17.64
N ILE A 484 -27.76 0.56 -17.02
CA ILE A 484 -26.91 0.97 -15.89
C ILE A 484 -27.03 -0.05 -14.74
N ARG A 485 -28.24 -0.53 -14.45
CA ARG A 485 -28.45 -1.54 -13.40
C ARG A 485 -27.72 -2.85 -13.68
N GLU A 486 -27.66 -3.29 -14.93
CA GLU A 486 -26.90 -4.49 -15.31
C GLU A 486 -25.39 -4.27 -15.18
N LEU A 487 -24.88 -3.10 -15.58
CA LEU A 487 -23.47 -2.75 -15.36
C LEU A 487 -23.14 -2.73 -13.86
N ALA A 488 -24.02 -2.15 -13.04
CA ALA A 488 -23.88 -2.12 -11.59
C ALA A 488 -23.91 -3.54 -10.99
N ALA A 489 -24.84 -4.39 -11.41
CA ALA A 489 -24.93 -5.79 -10.96
C ALA A 489 -23.69 -6.61 -11.37
N LEU A 490 -23.16 -6.40 -12.58
CA LEU A 490 -21.89 -6.99 -12.99
C LEU A 490 -20.73 -6.50 -12.11
N GLN A 491 -20.76 -5.22 -11.71
CA GLN A 491 -19.84 -4.64 -10.73
C GLN A 491 -20.14 -5.07 -9.28
N THR A 492 -21.15 -5.92 -9.07
CA THR A 492 -21.60 -6.47 -7.76
C THR A 492 -22.25 -5.46 -6.81
N TYR A 493 -22.80 -4.37 -7.35
CA TYR A 493 -23.67 -3.48 -6.60
C TYR A 493 -25.04 -4.11 -6.32
N PRO A 494 -25.63 -3.86 -5.14
CA PRO A 494 -27.02 -4.20 -4.84
C PRO A 494 -28.01 -3.60 -5.84
N HIS A 495 -29.17 -4.24 -6.00
CA HIS A 495 -30.19 -3.79 -6.96
C HIS A 495 -30.89 -2.48 -6.54
N ASP A 496 -30.85 -2.15 -5.26
CA ASP A 496 -31.41 -0.95 -4.65
C ASP A 496 -30.42 0.22 -4.53
N PHE A 497 -29.13 0.01 -4.85
CA PHE A 497 -28.11 1.06 -4.82
C PHE A 497 -28.36 2.10 -5.92
N GLU A 498 -28.59 3.37 -5.60
CA GLU A 498 -28.96 4.40 -6.59
C GLU A 498 -27.75 5.22 -7.06
N PHE A 499 -27.64 5.42 -8.38
CA PHE A 499 -26.61 6.27 -8.99
C PHE A 499 -27.21 7.58 -9.51
N PHE A 500 -26.49 8.69 -9.31
CA PHE A 500 -26.89 10.02 -9.74
C PHE A 500 -26.07 10.50 -10.96
N GLY A 501 -26.60 11.49 -11.68
CA GLY A 501 -26.02 12.07 -12.88
C GLY A 501 -26.54 11.49 -14.20
N THR A 502 -25.92 11.92 -15.31
CA THR A 502 -26.24 11.44 -16.66
C THR A 502 -25.79 9.99 -16.86
N TRP A 503 -26.30 9.33 -17.91
CA TRP A 503 -25.90 7.95 -18.24
C TRP A 503 -24.38 7.76 -18.30
N GLY A 504 -23.64 8.71 -18.90
CA GLY A 504 -22.18 8.62 -19.00
C GLY A 504 -21.48 8.77 -17.64
N GLN A 505 -21.99 9.66 -16.78
CA GLN A 505 -21.47 9.83 -15.42
C GLN A 505 -21.72 8.57 -14.57
N LYS A 506 -22.91 7.97 -14.67
CA LYS A 506 -23.23 6.70 -14.00
C LYS A 506 -22.32 5.55 -14.48
N CYS A 507 -22.09 5.44 -15.79
CA CYS A 507 -21.12 4.46 -16.33
C CYS A 507 -19.69 4.71 -15.82
N THR A 508 -19.28 5.98 -15.71
CA THR A 508 -17.96 6.36 -15.19
C THR A 508 -17.80 5.94 -13.74
N GLN A 509 -18.79 6.26 -12.90
CA GLN A 509 -18.85 5.84 -11.50
C GLN A 509 -18.71 4.31 -11.37
N ILE A 510 -19.53 3.53 -12.10
CA ILE A 510 -19.51 2.06 -12.03
C ILE A 510 -18.20 1.47 -12.56
N GLY A 511 -17.68 1.96 -13.69
CA GLY A 511 -16.49 1.41 -14.34
C GLY A 511 -15.18 1.66 -13.57
N ASN A 512 -15.06 2.83 -12.94
CA ASN A 512 -13.91 3.20 -12.13
C ASN A 512 -13.83 2.38 -10.83
N ASP A 513 -14.97 2.02 -10.26
CA ASP A 513 -15.02 1.51 -8.90
C ASP A 513 -14.39 0.13 -8.68
N VAL A 514 -14.11 -0.19 -7.41
CA VAL A 514 -13.81 -1.54 -6.97
C VAL A 514 -15.13 -2.29 -6.70
N PRO A 515 -15.33 -3.51 -7.22
CA PRO A 515 -16.55 -4.26 -6.97
C PRO A 515 -16.84 -4.43 -5.46
N PRO A 516 -18.04 -4.04 -4.95
CA PRO A 516 -18.37 -4.14 -3.53
C PRO A 516 -18.16 -5.54 -2.97
N ARG A 517 -18.48 -6.59 -3.73
CA ARG A 517 -18.29 -7.98 -3.29
C ARG A 517 -16.83 -8.32 -3.03
N PHE A 518 -15.92 -7.84 -3.87
CA PHE A 518 -14.49 -8.04 -3.64
C PHE A 518 -14.02 -7.26 -2.41
N ALA A 519 -14.45 -6.00 -2.28
CA ALA A 519 -14.14 -5.17 -1.13
C ALA A 519 -14.63 -5.80 0.18
N GLU A 520 -15.86 -6.33 0.22
CA GLU A 520 -16.42 -7.05 1.37
C GLU A 520 -15.51 -8.22 1.79
N ILE A 521 -15.09 -9.05 0.84
CA ILE A 521 -14.19 -10.19 1.12
C ILE A 521 -12.84 -9.70 1.65
N LEU A 522 -12.24 -8.71 0.99
CA LEU A 522 -10.98 -8.09 1.41
C LEU A 522 -11.06 -7.59 2.85
N TYR A 523 -12.10 -6.84 3.20
CA TYR A 523 -12.22 -6.24 4.52
C TYR A 523 -12.65 -7.22 5.61
N ARG A 524 -13.44 -8.26 5.28
CA ARG A 524 -13.74 -9.34 6.24
C ARG A 524 -12.51 -10.14 6.60
N ASP A 525 -11.70 -10.51 5.61
CA ASP A 525 -10.43 -11.20 5.84
C ASP A 525 -9.48 -10.32 6.66
N LEU A 526 -9.36 -9.04 6.28
CA LEU A 526 -8.52 -8.07 6.99
C LEU A 526 -8.95 -7.90 8.46
N ILE A 527 -10.23 -7.62 8.73
CA ILE A 527 -10.74 -7.41 10.09
C ILE A 527 -10.63 -8.67 10.94
N THR A 528 -10.82 -9.84 10.35
CA THR A 528 -10.65 -11.12 11.07
C THR A 528 -9.22 -11.27 11.57
N GLN A 529 -8.23 -10.98 10.71
CA GLN A 529 -6.82 -11.02 11.09
C GLN A 529 -6.46 -9.94 12.12
N ILE A 530 -6.92 -8.71 11.94
CA ILE A 530 -6.65 -7.61 12.89
C ILE A 530 -7.20 -7.92 14.28
N LYS A 531 -8.42 -8.46 14.37
CA LYS A 531 -9.02 -8.86 15.65
C LYS A 531 -8.21 -9.96 16.33
N ALA A 532 -7.70 -10.93 15.57
CA ALA A 532 -6.84 -11.97 16.10
C ALA A 532 -5.53 -11.39 16.64
N PHE A 533 -4.88 -10.50 15.88
CA PHE A 533 -3.63 -9.83 16.32
C PHE A 533 -3.85 -9.00 17.59
N ASP A 534 -4.92 -8.20 17.62
CA ASP A 534 -5.28 -7.39 18.79
C ASP A 534 -5.53 -8.27 20.02
N GLN A 535 -6.24 -9.40 19.85
CA GLN A 535 -6.53 -10.32 20.95
C GLN A 535 -5.27 -11.04 21.47
N GLU A 536 -4.40 -11.48 20.58
CA GLU A 536 -3.10 -12.07 20.92
C GLU A 536 -2.26 -11.10 21.76
N GLU A 537 -2.16 -9.83 21.32
CA GLU A 537 -1.40 -8.80 22.03
C GLU A 537 -2.01 -8.46 23.40
N MET A 538 -3.34 -8.30 23.47
CA MET A 538 -4.05 -8.07 24.74
C MET A 538 -3.86 -9.22 25.73
N ASN A 539 -3.88 -10.47 25.25
CA ASN A 539 -3.65 -11.63 26.11
C ASN A 539 -2.20 -11.68 26.63
N GLY A 540 -1.22 -11.37 25.78
CA GLY A 540 0.20 -11.32 26.18
C GLY A 540 0.50 -10.23 27.22
N MET A 541 -0.20 -9.09 27.16
CA MET A 541 -0.09 -8.04 28.18
C MET A 541 -0.60 -8.52 29.55
N ASN A 542 -1.65 -9.34 29.59
CA ASN A 542 -2.23 -9.83 30.85
C ASN A 542 -1.35 -10.90 31.53
N THR A 543 -0.66 -11.73 30.75
CA THR A 543 0.24 -12.77 31.29
C THR A 543 1.57 -12.22 31.80
N THR A 544 1.98 -11.01 31.40
CA THR A 544 3.24 -10.38 31.83
C THR A 544 3.07 -9.57 33.13
N ASN A 545 1.82 -9.30 33.53
CA ASN A 545 1.46 -8.56 34.75
C ASN A 545 1.01 -9.47 35.91
N GLN A 546 1.12 -10.80 35.75
CA GLN A 546 0.99 -11.81 36.81
C GLN A 546 2.37 -12.39 37.12
#